data_AF-A0A9X3XRD9-F1
#
_entry.id   AF-A0A9X3XRD9-F1
#
_cell.length_a   1.000
_cell.length_b   1.000
_cell.length_c   1.000
_cell.angle_alpha   90.00
_cell.angle_beta   90.00
_cell.angle_gamma   90.00
#
_symmetry.space_group_name_H-M   'P 1'
#
loop_
_entity.id
_entity.type
_entity.pdbx_description
1 polymer ?
#
loop_
_entity_poly.entity_id
_entity_poly.type
_entity_poly.pdbx_seq_one_letter_code
_entity_poly.pdbx_strand_id
1 'polypeptide(L)'
;MTKKQPYQIGDIFYSSWGYEQTNVTFWQIVKLTEKTAWFRPIKKQSVESYTSMSGKTIPLPNEFTDYPLVKTKDSIVRKRINLEHPNEFYGTDGWNSFYRYNGQPVYESSYY
;
A
#
# COMPACT_ATOMS: atom_id res chain seq x y z
N MET A 1 -0.77 31.31 -1.49
CA MET A 1 -0.54 30.32 -0.40
C MET A 1 -0.68 28.94 -1.02
N THR A 2 0.42 28.27 -1.32
CA THR A 2 0.41 26.94 -1.95
C THR A 2 -0.17 25.97 -0.95
N LYS A 3 -1.42 25.52 -1.13
CA LYS A 3 -1.96 24.38 -0.38
C LYS A 3 -1.01 23.22 -0.64
N LYS A 4 -0.15 22.92 0.34
CA LYS A 4 0.75 21.77 0.31
C LYS A 4 -0.17 20.56 0.37
N GLN A 5 -0.54 20.03 -0.79
CA GLN A 5 -1.36 18.83 -0.84
C GLN A 5 -0.58 17.73 -0.12
N PRO A 6 -1.16 17.07 0.90
CA PRO A 6 -0.42 16.08 1.69
C PRO A 6 -0.01 14.84 0.89
N TYR A 7 -0.61 14.66 -0.29
CA TYR A 7 -0.41 13.55 -1.20
C TYR A 7 -0.22 14.05 -2.62
N GLN A 8 0.47 13.25 -3.41
CA GLN A 8 0.66 13.43 -4.85
C GLN A 8 0.42 12.10 -5.57
N ILE A 9 0.12 12.18 -6.87
CA ILE A 9 0.05 10.99 -7.73
C ILE A 9 1.44 10.35 -7.75
N GLY A 10 1.49 9.03 -7.56
CA GLY A 10 2.74 8.28 -7.41
C GLY A 10 3.21 8.07 -5.96
N ASP A 11 2.58 8.69 -4.95
CA ASP A 11 2.82 8.30 -3.56
C ASP A 11 2.50 6.83 -3.36
N ILE A 12 3.32 6.17 -2.54
CA ILE A 12 3.21 4.75 -2.25
C ILE A 12 2.77 4.57 -0.81
N PHE A 13 1.86 3.64 -0.63
CA PHE A 13 1.38 3.17 0.65
C PHE A 13 1.51 1.65 0.67
N TYR A 14 1.52 1.08 1.86
CA TYR A 14 1.50 -0.37 2.01
C TYR A 14 0.44 -0.75 3.04
N SER A 15 -0.18 -1.90 2.83
CA SER A 15 -0.99 -2.56 3.85
C SER A 15 -0.26 -3.82 4.30
N SER A 16 -0.24 -4.04 5.61
CA SER A 16 0.33 -5.24 6.22
C SER A 16 -0.77 -5.95 6.99
N TRP A 17 -1.00 -7.22 6.67
CA TRP A 17 -2.02 -8.02 7.34
C TRP A 17 -1.62 -9.47 7.41
N GLY A 18 -2.21 -10.15 8.38
CA GLY A 18 -2.16 -11.59 8.50
C GLY A 18 -2.16 -11.98 9.96
N TYR A 19 -2.54 -13.23 10.18
CA TYR A 19 -2.76 -13.77 11.52
C TYR A 19 -1.46 -14.39 12.04
N GLU A 20 -0.93 -15.36 11.30
CA GLU A 20 0.37 -16.00 11.55
C GLU A 20 1.46 -15.57 10.53
N GLN A 21 1.05 -14.87 9.48
CA GLN A 21 1.89 -14.40 8.37
C GLN A 21 1.83 -12.87 8.30
N THR A 22 2.87 -12.23 7.76
CA THR A 22 2.86 -10.79 7.50
C THR A 22 2.82 -10.58 5.99
N ASN A 23 1.61 -10.57 5.41
CA ASN A 23 1.42 -10.23 4.01
C ASN A 23 1.48 -8.73 3.83
N VAL A 24 2.43 -8.27 3.03
CA VAL A 24 2.59 -6.85 2.69
C VAL A 24 2.15 -6.65 1.24
N THR A 25 1.23 -5.71 1.04
CA THR A 25 0.78 -5.31 -0.29
C THR A 25 1.06 -3.83 -0.46
N PHE A 26 1.71 -3.46 -1.56
CA PHE A 26 2.01 -2.08 -1.88
C PHE A 26 0.97 -1.50 -2.83
N TRP A 27 0.69 -0.23 -2.64
CA TRP A 27 -0.38 0.52 -3.29
C TRP A 27 0.16 1.86 -3.76
N GLN A 28 -0.03 2.19 -5.02
CA GLN A 28 0.36 3.49 -5.58
C GLN A 28 -0.88 4.35 -5.84
N ILE A 29 -0.80 5.64 -5.51
CA ILE A 29 -1.83 6.61 -5.87
C ILE A 29 -1.79 6.82 -7.39
N VAL A 30 -2.86 6.40 -8.08
CA VAL A 30 -3.04 6.59 -9.53
C VAL A 30 -3.91 7.82 -9.84
N LYS A 31 -4.73 8.24 -8.88
CA LYS A 31 -5.59 9.41 -9.01
C LYS A 31 -5.81 10.03 -7.64
N LEU A 32 -5.84 11.36 -7.61
CA LEU A 32 -6.05 12.14 -6.39
C LEU A 32 -7.07 13.24 -6.67
N THR A 33 -7.96 13.49 -5.72
CA THR A 33 -8.83 14.66 -5.66
C THR A 33 -8.67 15.35 -4.30
N GLU A 34 -9.35 16.47 -4.10
CA GLU A 34 -9.26 17.25 -2.86
C GLU A 34 -9.63 16.46 -1.59
N LYS A 35 -10.44 15.40 -1.72
CA LYS A 35 -10.96 14.63 -0.58
C LYS A 35 -10.82 13.12 -0.75
N THR A 36 -10.28 12.63 -1.87
CA THR A 36 -10.25 11.19 -2.17
C THR A 36 -8.99 10.83 -2.92
N ALA A 37 -8.39 9.71 -2.54
CA ALA A 37 -7.25 9.11 -3.20
C ALA A 37 -7.65 7.72 -3.74
N TRP A 38 -7.22 7.42 -4.96
CA TRP A 38 -7.40 6.13 -5.61
C TRP A 38 -6.06 5.43 -5.66
N PHE A 39 -6.04 4.24 -5.09
CA PHE A 39 -4.89 3.38 -4.95
C PHE A 39 -5.03 2.20 -5.89
N ARG A 40 -3.93 1.83 -6.53
CA ARG A 40 -3.84 0.62 -7.33
C ARG A 40 -2.70 -0.24 -6.78
N PRO A 41 -2.87 -1.56 -6.65
CA PRO A 41 -1.81 -2.40 -6.14
C PRO A 41 -0.66 -2.41 -7.15
N ILE A 42 0.55 -2.40 -6.61
CA ILE A 42 1.78 -2.49 -7.39
C ILE A 42 2.55 -3.73 -6.99
N LYS A 43 3.34 -4.26 -7.92
CA LYS A 43 4.27 -5.34 -7.65
C LYS A 43 5.27 -4.91 -6.58
N LYS A 44 5.83 -5.93 -5.94
CA LYS A 44 6.89 -5.80 -4.96
C LYS A 44 8.05 -6.68 -5.37
N GLN A 45 9.24 -6.28 -4.98
CA GLN A 45 10.47 -7.03 -5.21
C GLN A 45 11.09 -7.35 -3.86
N SER A 46 11.41 -8.63 -3.65
CA SER A 46 12.18 -9.07 -2.50
C SER A 46 13.63 -8.62 -2.66
N VAL A 47 14.14 -7.87 -1.67
CA VAL A 47 15.52 -7.33 -1.66
C VAL A 47 16.40 -8.07 -0.67
N GLU A 48 15.82 -8.62 0.40
CA GLU A 48 16.51 -9.48 1.35
C GLU A 48 15.64 -10.71 1.61
N SER A 49 16.27 -11.88 1.71
CA SER A 49 15.64 -13.10 2.22
C SER A 49 16.41 -13.55 3.45
N TYR A 50 15.74 -13.56 4.61
CA TYR A 50 16.32 -14.05 5.86
C TYR A 50 16.18 -15.55 6.00
N THR A 51 15.05 -16.08 5.56
CA THR A 51 14.76 -17.51 5.52
C THR A 51 14.06 -17.82 4.20
N SER A 52 13.78 -19.09 3.92
CA SER A 52 12.94 -19.49 2.78
C SER A 52 11.53 -18.89 2.82
N MET A 53 11.12 -18.31 3.96
CA MET A 53 9.75 -17.90 4.27
C MET A 53 9.64 -16.45 4.82
N SER A 54 10.76 -15.75 4.96
CA SER A 54 10.81 -14.39 5.50
C SER A 54 11.82 -13.55 4.74
N GLY A 55 11.47 -12.29 4.50
CA GLY A 55 12.33 -11.37 3.80
C GLY A 55 11.90 -9.92 3.95
N LYS A 56 12.59 -9.06 3.22
CA LYS A 56 12.18 -7.68 3.03
C LYS A 56 11.82 -7.44 1.59
N THR A 57 10.77 -6.66 1.40
CA THR A 57 10.26 -6.30 0.08
C THR A 57 10.23 -4.79 -0.10
N ILE A 58 10.44 -4.36 -1.33
CA ILE A 58 10.29 -2.97 -1.76
C ILE A 58 9.18 -2.87 -2.81
N PRO A 59 8.44 -1.77 -2.86
CA PRO A 59 7.49 -1.52 -3.93
C PRO A 59 8.20 -1.28 -5.26
N LEU A 60 7.59 -1.74 -6.35
CA LEU A 60 7.97 -1.38 -7.71
C LEU A 60 7.02 -0.29 -8.23
N PRO A 61 7.40 1.00 -8.15
CA PRO A 61 6.55 2.08 -8.63
C PRO A 61 6.25 1.90 -10.13
N ASN A 62 5.00 2.19 -10.51
CA ASN A 62 4.42 2.04 -11.85
C ASN A 62 4.25 0.61 -12.37
N GLU A 63 4.63 -0.42 -11.62
CA GLU A 63 4.35 -1.82 -11.96
C GLU A 63 3.03 -2.26 -11.34
N PHE A 64 1.91 -2.00 -12.02
CA PHE A 64 0.59 -2.36 -11.49
C PHE A 64 0.30 -3.86 -11.57
N THR A 65 -0.39 -4.38 -10.56
CA THR A 65 -0.83 -5.77 -10.47
C THR A 65 -2.26 -5.85 -9.98
N ASP A 66 -2.90 -7.01 -10.14
CA ASP A 66 -4.18 -7.30 -9.49
C ASP A 66 -3.95 -7.85 -8.08
N TYR A 67 -4.89 -7.58 -7.17
CA TYR A 67 -4.86 -8.04 -5.80
C TYR A 67 -6.15 -8.80 -5.45
N PRO A 68 -6.06 -10.09 -5.12
CA PRO A 68 -7.23 -10.98 -5.08
C PRO A 68 -8.29 -10.61 -4.04
N LEU A 69 -7.93 -9.86 -2.98
CA LEU A 69 -8.92 -9.42 -1.98
C LEU A 69 -9.78 -8.26 -2.49
N VAL A 70 -9.32 -7.53 -3.52
CA VAL A 70 -10.06 -6.39 -4.07
C VAL A 70 -10.87 -6.85 -5.28
N LYS A 71 -12.18 -6.97 -5.09
CA LYS A 71 -13.13 -7.42 -6.12
C LYS A 71 -13.49 -6.36 -7.17
N THR A 72 -12.73 -5.26 -7.25
CA THR A 72 -13.00 -4.16 -8.19
C THR A 72 -12.14 -4.30 -9.44
N LYS A 73 -12.56 -3.65 -10.53
CA LYS A 73 -11.76 -3.60 -11.76
C LYS A 73 -10.40 -2.96 -11.46
N ASP A 74 -9.33 -3.61 -11.94
CA ASP A 74 -7.94 -3.18 -11.71
C ASP A 74 -7.51 -3.16 -10.23
N SER A 75 -8.27 -3.83 -9.35
CA SER A 75 -8.06 -3.82 -7.91
C SER A 75 -7.97 -2.43 -7.29
N ILE A 76 -8.71 -1.46 -7.85
CA ILE A 76 -8.65 -0.06 -7.39
C ILE A 76 -9.37 0.10 -6.05
N VAL A 77 -8.66 0.66 -5.08
CA VAL A 77 -9.17 1.01 -3.74
C VAL A 77 -9.30 2.53 -3.63
N ARG A 78 -10.46 3.00 -3.20
CA ARG A 78 -10.71 4.43 -2.94
C ARG A 78 -10.66 4.69 -1.44
N LYS A 79 -9.88 5.68 -1.02
CA LYS A 79 -9.84 6.14 0.38
C LYS A 79 -10.12 7.62 0.47
N ARG A 80 -10.89 8.01 1.48
CA ARG A 80 -11.11 9.42 1.79
C ARG A 80 -9.86 9.97 2.46
N ILE A 81 -9.41 11.13 2.00
CA ILE A 81 -8.29 11.85 2.60
C ILE A 81 -8.74 12.40 3.95
N ASN A 82 -8.01 12.01 5.00
CA ASN A 82 -8.13 12.62 6.31
C ASN A 82 -6.91 13.53 6.55
N LEU A 83 -7.14 14.83 6.72
CA LEU A 83 -6.08 15.80 7.00
C LEU A 83 -5.53 15.65 8.42
N GLU A 84 -6.29 15.05 9.34
CA GLU A 84 -5.86 14.78 10.72
C GLU A 84 -4.87 13.62 10.78
N HIS A 85 -5.02 12.63 9.89
CA HIS A 85 -4.15 11.45 9.80
C HIS A 85 -3.60 11.28 8.38
N PRO A 86 -2.66 12.15 7.94
CA PRO A 86 -2.19 12.16 6.57
C PRO A 86 -1.34 10.94 6.18
N ASN A 87 -0.86 10.15 7.14
CA ASN A 87 0.02 9.00 6.88
C ASN A 87 -0.70 7.66 6.94
N GLU A 88 -1.97 7.66 7.34
CA GLU A 88 -2.72 6.45 7.68
C GLU A 88 -4.12 6.52 7.09
N PHE A 89 -4.47 5.57 6.24
CA PHE A 89 -5.85 5.40 5.77
C PHE A 89 -6.42 4.14 6.41
N TYR A 90 -7.22 4.33 7.45
CA TYR A 90 -7.90 3.21 8.09
C TYR A 90 -8.89 2.54 7.13
N GLY A 91 -8.86 1.21 7.11
CA GLY A 91 -9.87 0.39 6.49
C GLY A 91 -10.97 0.03 7.46
N THR A 92 -12.14 -0.31 6.92
CA THR A 92 -13.17 -1.00 7.69
C THR A 92 -12.73 -2.41 8.08
N ASP A 93 -11.77 -2.98 7.34
CA ASP A 93 -11.22 -4.32 7.49
C ASP A 93 -9.73 -4.25 7.81
N GLY A 94 -9.23 -5.20 8.62
CA GLY A 94 -7.84 -5.21 9.10
C GLY A 94 -6.76 -5.27 7.99
N TRP A 95 -7.10 -5.74 6.79
CA TRP A 95 -6.19 -5.75 5.63
C TRP A 95 -6.22 -4.45 4.81
N ASN A 96 -7.24 -3.62 5.04
CA ASN A 96 -7.53 -2.42 4.25
C ASN A 96 -6.98 -1.16 4.94
N SER A 97 -6.10 -1.28 5.93
CA SER A 97 -5.38 -0.16 6.55
C SER A 97 -4.08 0.11 5.81
N PHE A 98 -3.93 1.33 5.30
CA PHE A 98 -2.81 1.70 4.42
C PHE A 98 -1.91 2.68 5.17
N TYR A 99 -0.62 2.37 5.19
CA TYR A 99 0.41 3.17 5.86
C TYR A 99 1.34 3.77 4.80
N ARG A 100 1.74 5.02 5.00
CA ARG A 100 2.63 5.71 4.07
C ARG A 100 3.97 5.00 3.98
N TYR A 101 4.40 4.70 2.76
CA TYR A 101 5.70 4.10 2.52
C TYR A 101 6.80 5.18 2.61
N ASN A 102 7.72 5.02 3.57
CA ASN A 102 8.79 5.99 3.83
C ASN A 102 10.10 5.67 3.10
N GLY A 103 10.07 4.81 2.07
CA GLY A 103 11.28 4.41 1.35
C GLY A 103 12.11 3.32 2.04
N GLN A 104 11.63 2.79 3.17
CA GLN A 104 12.31 1.70 3.87
C GLN A 104 11.74 0.35 3.46
N PRO A 105 12.57 -0.68 3.24
CA PRO A 105 12.10 -2.00 2.88
C PRO A 105 11.21 -2.60 3.99
N VAL A 106 10.06 -3.16 3.62
CA VAL A 106 9.05 -3.67 4.57
C VAL A 106 9.27 -5.17 4.78
N TYR A 107 9.29 -5.59 6.04
CA TYR A 107 9.38 -6.99 6.39
C TYR A 107 8.09 -7.73 6.03
N GLU A 108 8.24 -8.87 5.36
CA GLU A 108 7.17 -9.77 4.98
C GLU A 108 7.55 -11.20 5.36
N SER A 109 6.55 -11.97 5.79
CA SER A 109 6.68 -13.40 6.05
C SER A 109 5.51 -14.17 5.46
N SER A 110 5.81 -15.31 4.82
CA SER A 110 4.82 -16.23 4.26
C SER A 110 5.15 -17.68 4.62
N TYR A 111 4.14 -18.45 5.01
CA TYR A 111 4.23 -19.90 5.25
C TYR A 111 3.55 -20.63 4.09
N TYR A 112 4.19 -21.70 3.61
CA TYR A 112 3.66 -22.59 2.57
C TYR A 112 2.67 -23.60 3.14
#